data_AF-A0A0H2RNA2-F1
#
_entry.id   AF-A0A0H2RNA2-F1
#
_cell.length_a   1.000
_cell.length_b   1.000
_cell.length_c   1.000
_cell.angle_alpha   90.00
_cell.angle_beta   90.00
_cell.angle_gamma   90.00
#
_symmetry.space_group_name_H-M   'P 1'
#
loop_
_entity.id
_entity.type
_entity.pdbx_description
1 polymer ?
#
loop_
_entity_poly.entity_id
_entity_poly.type
_entity_poly.pdbx_seq_one_letter_code
_entity_poly.pdbx_strand_id
1 'polypeptide(L)'
;MVLRRENLAAPTGSQPITIEIDTPAALTWTSRGIVPHLTRDHVAQSTSAGWVHVPFESFLERTPPVPTLQHQQDPTDPKPLHTFLGLPPETHIMSLSLRDPNNARELPPNGDKSISAWCVRGVRKVSPSSFLQYAFACRPDVVVAPADTPYTAPPFSQRRIHKNVERSAAWLAEVLKSISSSKASAEKIPILLPLAGLTVPKARGAFSYLIREALTGREAVELIPLGFKCLDDGVWGYLMELGPLRPSYLPLPIVAPTPLADEIKPTSYENEEEIVSGIVDLLQNSLKTLPVSKPRIAITTQSPHEVLRLVSEVGIDLFDVSSWSSDCARKGIGFDFTFPAPKKAEESSSNTVVGTPTTRPDGKVDVGHNFFASTYAHDFGRIAANFLDGEMGKGEIHQVCPCIACSPKSTEVEDASFDPPHTRAYIHHLLQTHEMSAYALLESHNAAVVASFFAGIRRTLSTTAEGSSSKGEPNIDLFSKEVSNFISYYALPYSLLDEATHDWDSVEKSRGKGSLKRARDADAITEGKESDLEASIALGGSQTLGELVDRVKLDAPAVLLLDPAPNVDVDTDVI
;
A
#
# COMPACT_ATOMS: atom_id res chain seq x y z
N MET A 1 22.35 1.30 4.40
CA MET A 1 22.64 -0.12 4.08
C MET A 1 22.20 -0.37 2.63
N VAL A 2 22.75 -1.35 1.92
CA VAL A 2 22.24 -1.76 0.59
C VAL A 2 21.75 -3.19 0.70
N LEU A 3 20.48 -3.43 0.38
CA LEU A 3 19.89 -4.75 0.37
C LEU A 3 20.08 -5.37 -1.01
N ARG A 4 20.54 -6.62 -1.06
CA ARG A 4 20.89 -7.31 -2.31
C ARG A 4 20.16 -8.64 -2.42
N ARG A 5 19.59 -8.89 -3.59
CA ARG A 5 19.05 -10.20 -3.97
C ARG A 5 19.82 -10.67 -5.20
N GLU A 6 20.59 -11.75 -5.02
CA GLU A 6 21.28 -12.42 -6.11
C GLU A 6 20.28 -13.35 -6.82
N ASN A 7 20.08 -13.18 -8.13
CA ASN A 7 19.19 -14.03 -8.89
C ASN A 7 19.82 -15.40 -9.11
N LEU A 8 18.97 -16.43 -9.15
CA LEU A 8 19.37 -17.76 -9.60
C LEU A 8 19.94 -17.63 -11.02
N ALA A 9 21.11 -18.22 -11.24
CA ALA A 9 21.87 -18.10 -12.48
C ALA A 9 20.97 -18.35 -13.70
N ALA A 10 20.95 -17.38 -14.62
CA ALA A 10 20.32 -17.57 -15.92
C ALA A 10 21.00 -18.74 -16.67
N PRO A 11 20.28 -19.43 -17.57
CA PRO A 11 20.82 -20.63 -18.22
C PRO A 11 22.12 -20.32 -18.96
N THR A 12 23.21 -20.94 -18.51
CA THR A 12 24.56 -21.01 -19.11
C THR A 12 25.11 -19.71 -19.73
N GLY A 13 25.96 -19.01 -18.96
CA GLY A 13 26.95 -18.04 -19.50
C GLY A 13 26.70 -16.56 -19.20
N SER A 14 25.53 -16.20 -18.67
CA SER A 14 25.22 -14.83 -18.24
C SER A 14 25.58 -14.59 -16.76
N GLN A 15 26.08 -13.39 -16.44
CA GLN A 15 26.31 -12.95 -15.06
C GLN A 15 25.00 -13.02 -14.25
N PRO A 16 25.04 -13.38 -12.95
CA PRO A 16 23.86 -13.36 -12.10
C PRO A 16 23.31 -11.93 -12.01
N ILE A 17 22.03 -11.76 -12.35
CA ILE A 17 21.33 -10.48 -12.20
C ILE A 17 21.21 -10.21 -10.70
N THR A 18 21.59 -9.01 -10.26
CA THR A 18 21.53 -8.61 -8.85
C THR A 18 20.58 -7.42 -8.73
N ILE A 19 19.56 -7.55 -7.88
CA ILE A 19 18.70 -6.42 -7.51
C ILE A 19 19.29 -5.78 -6.26
N GLU A 20 19.51 -4.47 -6.31
CA GLU A 20 19.97 -3.67 -5.18
C GLU A 20 18.88 -2.67 -4.76
N ILE A 21 18.67 -2.55 -3.45
CA ILE A 21 17.79 -1.54 -2.86
C ILE A 21 18.58 -0.74 -1.83
N ASP A 22 18.80 0.54 -2.14
CA ASP A 22 19.44 1.47 -1.24
C ASP A 22 18.50 1.89 -0.12
N THR A 23 18.94 1.80 1.14
CA THR A 23 18.14 2.22 2.30
C THR A 23 18.48 3.65 2.75
N PRO A 24 17.50 4.46 3.21
CA PRO A 24 16.08 4.14 3.31
C PRO A 24 15.31 4.10 1.97
N ALA A 25 14.30 3.24 1.86
CA ALA A 25 13.44 3.13 0.68
C ALA A 25 11.98 2.78 1.00
N ALA A 26 11.10 3.06 0.03
CA ALA A 26 9.72 2.60 0.05
C ALA A 26 9.61 1.15 -0.39
N LEU A 27 8.66 0.44 0.22
CA LEU A 27 8.16 -0.86 -0.20
C LEU A 27 6.76 -0.65 -0.79
N THR A 28 6.47 -1.32 -1.90
CA THR A 28 5.18 -1.23 -2.59
C THR A 28 4.25 -2.31 -2.09
N TRP A 29 3.12 -1.91 -1.51
CA TRP A 29 2.08 -2.82 -1.08
C TRP A 29 1.17 -3.22 -2.22
N THR A 30 0.54 -4.38 -2.10
CA THR A 30 -0.41 -4.87 -3.11
C THR A 30 -1.73 -5.30 -2.50
N SER A 31 -2.78 -5.24 -3.33
CA SER A 31 -4.02 -5.94 -3.08
C SER A 31 -4.10 -7.10 -4.07
N ARG A 32 -4.23 -8.34 -3.57
CA ARG A 32 -4.22 -9.55 -4.41
C ARG A 32 -2.99 -9.66 -5.32
N GLY A 33 -1.84 -9.16 -4.88
CA GLY A 33 -0.60 -9.19 -5.64
C GLY A 33 -0.49 -8.16 -6.77
N ILE A 34 -1.45 -7.23 -6.88
CA ILE A 34 -1.45 -6.14 -7.85
C ILE A 34 -1.26 -4.81 -7.12
N VAL A 35 -0.40 -3.94 -7.66
CA VAL A 35 -0.26 -2.56 -7.19
C VAL A 35 -1.56 -1.81 -7.52
N PRO A 36 -2.24 -1.19 -6.54
CA PRO A 36 -3.51 -0.51 -6.80
C PRO A 36 -3.44 0.44 -8.00
N HIS A 37 -4.45 0.43 -8.87
CA HIS A 37 -4.59 1.29 -10.04
C HIS A 37 -3.51 1.18 -11.14
N LEU A 38 -2.42 0.43 -10.94
CA LEU A 38 -1.33 0.33 -11.89
C LEU A 38 -1.31 -1.05 -12.56
N THR A 39 -1.15 -1.07 -13.88
CA THR A 39 -0.89 -2.29 -14.65
C THR A 39 0.54 -2.75 -14.43
N ARG A 40 0.86 -3.99 -14.81
CA ARG A 40 2.23 -4.50 -14.75
C ARG A 40 3.19 -3.66 -15.59
N ASP A 41 2.73 -3.15 -16.73
CA ASP A 41 3.52 -2.29 -17.60
C ASP A 41 3.84 -0.95 -16.93
N HIS A 42 2.86 -0.34 -16.25
CA HIS A 42 3.09 0.87 -15.46
C HIS A 42 4.07 0.61 -14.30
N VAL A 43 3.94 -0.53 -13.62
CA VAL A 43 4.85 -0.92 -12.53
C VAL A 43 6.27 -1.14 -13.05
N ALA A 44 6.43 -1.81 -14.19
CA ALA A 44 7.73 -2.07 -14.82
C ALA A 44 8.43 -0.77 -15.28
N GLN A 45 7.67 0.26 -15.63
CA GLN A 45 8.20 1.59 -15.96
C GLN A 45 8.49 2.44 -14.72
N SER A 46 7.98 2.06 -13.55
CA SER A 46 8.16 2.81 -12.31
C SER A 46 9.48 2.47 -11.63
N THR A 47 10.18 3.49 -11.14
CA THR A 47 11.41 3.32 -10.34
C THR A 47 11.13 3.04 -8.86
N SER A 48 9.86 3.06 -8.41
CA SER A 48 9.48 2.99 -7.00
C SER A 48 9.06 1.60 -6.51
N ALA A 49 8.94 0.62 -7.42
CA ALA A 49 8.30 -0.67 -7.15
C ALA A 49 9.25 -1.87 -7.05
N GLY A 50 10.56 -1.64 -6.84
CA GLY A 50 11.56 -2.71 -6.79
C GLY A 50 11.35 -3.76 -5.68
N TRP A 51 10.65 -3.41 -4.60
CA TRP A 51 10.17 -4.37 -3.60
C TRP A 51 8.65 -4.33 -3.53
N VAL A 52 8.01 -5.46 -3.80
CA VAL A 52 6.56 -5.66 -3.73
C VAL A 52 6.19 -6.59 -2.57
N HIS A 53 5.25 -6.18 -1.72
CA HIS A 53 4.71 -7.01 -0.64
C HIS A 53 3.32 -7.54 -0.98
N VAL A 54 3.08 -8.82 -0.70
CA VAL A 54 1.86 -9.55 -1.04
C VAL A 54 1.19 -10.10 0.23
N PRO A 55 0.03 -9.54 0.62
CA PRO A 55 -0.81 -10.11 1.67
C PRO A 55 -1.57 -11.35 1.18
N PHE A 56 -1.26 -12.50 1.76
CA PHE A 56 -1.76 -13.79 1.28
C PHE A 56 -3.24 -14.04 1.60
N GLU A 57 -3.80 -13.38 2.62
CA GLU A 57 -5.19 -13.59 3.04
C GLU A 57 -6.21 -13.37 1.92
N SER A 58 -5.86 -12.51 0.98
CA SER A 58 -6.66 -12.19 -0.19
C SER A 58 -6.82 -13.35 -1.19
N PHE A 59 -6.07 -14.45 -1.03
CA PHE A 59 -6.13 -15.66 -1.86
C PHE A 59 -6.77 -16.88 -1.16
N LEU A 60 -7.27 -16.72 0.07
CA LEU A 60 -7.82 -17.81 0.89
C LEU A 60 -9.30 -18.17 0.59
N GLU A 61 -9.86 -17.67 -0.51
CA GLU A 61 -11.23 -17.97 -0.95
C GLU A 61 -11.40 -19.41 -1.46
N ARG A 62 -10.32 -20.02 -1.91
CA ARG A 62 -10.28 -21.36 -2.53
C ARG A 62 -9.21 -22.22 -1.85
N THR A 63 -9.40 -23.54 -1.91
CA THR A 63 -8.45 -24.53 -1.39
C THR A 63 -8.15 -25.55 -2.50
N PRO A 64 -6.90 -25.70 -2.95
CA PRO A 64 -5.75 -24.89 -2.56
C PRO A 64 -5.89 -23.41 -3.02
N PRO A 65 -5.21 -22.46 -2.34
CA PRO A 65 -5.14 -21.07 -2.80
C PRO A 65 -4.55 -20.97 -4.22
N VAL A 66 -5.08 -20.05 -5.04
CA VAL A 66 -4.74 -19.98 -6.47
C VAL A 66 -3.23 -19.80 -6.74
N PRO A 67 -2.48 -18.92 -6.03
CA PRO A 67 -1.05 -18.75 -6.29
C PRO A 67 -0.22 -20.03 -6.10
N THR A 68 -0.68 -20.97 -5.26
CA THR A 68 0.05 -22.23 -5.02
C THR A 68 -0.11 -23.22 -6.16
N LEU A 69 -1.06 -22.99 -7.09
CA LEU A 69 -1.27 -23.82 -8.27
C LEU A 69 -0.19 -23.60 -9.34
N GLN A 70 0.47 -22.44 -9.36
CA GLN A 70 1.53 -22.16 -10.34
C GLN A 70 2.65 -23.19 -10.25
N HIS A 71 3.09 -23.51 -9.04
CA HIS A 71 4.11 -24.55 -8.81
C HIS A 71 3.63 -25.97 -9.17
N GLN A 72 2.32 -26.22 -9.13
CA GLN A 72 1.76 -27.51 -9.55
C GLN A 72 1.76 -27.64 -11.08
N GLN A 73 1.52 -26.53 -11.78
CA GLN A 73 1.54 -26.48 -13.25
C GLN A 73 2.96 -26.56 -13.80
N ASP A 74 3.89 -25.82 -13.20
CA ASP A 74 5.31 -25.88 -13.53
C ASP A 74 6.16 -26.07 -12.25
N PRO A 75 6.48 -27.32 -11.88
CA PRO A 75 7.35 -27.62 -10.75
C PRO A 75 8.80 -27.18 -10.95
N THR A 76 9.21 -26.88 -12.19
CA THR A 76 10.57 -26.44 -12.53
C THR A 76 10.75 -24.94 -12.41
N ASP A 77 9.65 -24.19 -12.33
CA ASP A 77 9.65 -22.75 -12.09
C ASP A 77 10.36 -22.44 -10.75
N PRO A 78 11.50 -21.72 -10.77
CA PRO A 78 12.22 -21.38 -9.56
C PRO A 78 11.48 -20.35 -8.68
N LYS A 79 10.59 -19.54 -9.28
CA LYS A 79 9.93 -18.39 -8.67
C LYS A 79 8.44 -18.31 -9.07
N PRO A 80 7.61 -19.31 -8.72
CA PRO A 80 6.20 -19.38 -9.11
C PRO A 80 5.36 -18.16 -8.73
N LEU A 81 5.59 -17.52 -7.59
CA LEU A 81 4.85 -16.30 -7.24
C LEU A 81 5.12 -15.15 -8.22
N HIS A 82 6.36 -15.00 -8.69
CA HIS A 82 6.73 -13.99 -9.68
C HIS A 82 6.03 -14.25 -11.00
N THR A 83 6.06 -15.50 -11.47
CA THR A 83 5.39 -15.93 -12.70
C THR A 83 3.88 -15.70 -12.62
N PHE A 84 3.25 -16.11 -11.51
CA PHE A 84 1.81 -15.94 -11.30
C PHE A 84 1.39 -14.46 -11.32
N LEU A 85 2.17 -13.59 -10.67
CA LEU A 85 1.88 -12.15 -10.58
C LEU A 85 2.45 -11.35 -11.75
N GLY A 86 3.19 -11.97 -12.66
CA GLY A 86 3.81 -11.31 -13.81
C GLY A 86 4.80 -10.20 -13.40
N LEU A 87 5.51 -10.38 -12.29
CA LEU A 87 6.51 -9.46 -11.77
C LEU A 87 7.89 -10.12 -11.87
N PRO A 88 8.71 -9.79 -12.88
CA PRO A 88 9.93 -10.54 -13.16
C PRO A 88 10.94 -10.50 -12.00
N PRO A 89 11.56 -11.65 -11.65
CA PRO A 89 12.53 -11.74 -10.56
C PRO A 89 13.84 -10.98 -10.84
N GLU A 90 14.03 -10.45 -12.05
CA GLU A 90 15.15 -9.58 -12.48
C GLU A 90 15.00 -8.14 -12.04
N THR A 91 13.78 -7.71 -11.74
CA THR A 91 13.45 -6.31 -11.44
C THR A 91 12.73 -6.15 -10.10
N HIS A 92 12.14 -7.21 -9.57
CA HIS A 92 11.32 -7.16 -8.36
C HIS A 92 11.79 -8.14 -7.28
N ILE A 93 11.73 -7.71 -6.02
CA ILE A 93 11.78 -8.55 -4.83
C ILE A 93 10.35 -8.72 -4.31
N MET A 94 9.97 -9.96 -3.97
CA MET A 94 8.63 -10.26 -3.46
C MET A 94 8.65 -10.76 -2.02
N SER A 95 7.96 -10.05 -1.13
CA SER A 95 7.71 -10.53 0.24
C SER A 95 6.26 -10.96 0.45
N LEU A 96 6.05 -11.98 1.26
CA LEU A 96 4.74 -12.58 1.53
C LEU A 96 4.42 -12.56 3.02
N SER A 97 3.24 -12.08 3.40
CA SER A 97 2.69 -12.22 4.75
C SER A 97 1.36 -12.95 4.72
N LEU A 98 0.92 -13.53 5.83
CA LEU A 98 -0.40 -14.14 5.88
C LEU A 98 -1.52 -13.08 5.81
N ARG A 99 -1.30 -11.93 6.45
CA ARG A 99 -2.31 -10.92 6.77
C ARG A 99 -1.99 -9.61 6.08
N ASP A 100 -3.01 -8.83 5.74
CA ASP A 100 -2.83 -7.45 5.37
C ASP A 100 -2.78 -6.55 6.64
N PRO A 101 -1.62 -6.06 7.08
CA PRO A 101 -1.51 -5.09 8.16
C PRO A 101 -2.18 -3.74 7.88
N ASN A 102 -2.42 -3.36 6.62
CA ASN A 102 -3.20 -2.16 6.29
C ASN A 102 -4.72 -2.39 6.51
N ASN A 103 -5.15 -3.64 6.71
CA ASN A 103 -6.53 -3.98 7.02
C ASN A 103 -6.76 -4.01 8.54
N ALA A 104 -7.20 -2.88 9.10
CA ALA A 104 -7.51 -2.71 10.52
C ALA A 104 -8.87 -3.29 10.96
N ARG A 105 -9.50 -4.14 10.15
CA ARG A 105 -10.81 -4.73 10.46
C ARG A 105 -10.74 -5.57 11.74
N GLU A 106 -11.72 -5.39 12.61
CA GLU A 106 -11.88 -6.23 13.80
C GLU A 106 -12.16 -7.69 13.41
N LEU A 107 -11.44 -8.60 14.05
CA LEU A 107 -11.48 -10.02 13.74
C LEU A 107 -11.47 -10.87 15.00
N PRO A 108 -11.98 -12.12 14.91
CA PRO A 108 -11.87 -13.06 16.01
C PRO A 108 -10.41 -13.21 16.46
N PRO A 109 -10.15 -13.27 17.78
CA PRO A 109 -8.81 -13.33 18.31
C PRO A 109 -8.07 -14.59 17.85
N ASN A 110 -6.76 -14.48 17.67
CA ASN A 110 -5.94 -15.64 17.33
C ASN A 110 -5.93 -16.65 18.50
N GLY A 111 -5.88 -17.93 18.13
CA GLY A 111 -5.67 -19.05 19.03
C GLY A 111 -4.24 -19.57 18.93
N ASP A 112 -3.87 -20.54 19.76
CA ASP A 112 -2.49 -21.05 19.80
C ASP A 112 -2.10 -21.80 18.51
N LYS A 113 -3.09 -22.35 17.80
CA LYS A 113 -2.93 -23.13 16.56
C LYS A 113 -3.54 -22.49 15.33
N SER A 114 -4.10 -21.29 15.45
CA SER A 114 -4.85 -20.66 14.36
C SER A 114 -4.78 -19.15 14.39
N ILE A 115 -4.52 -18.56 13.23
CA ILE A 115 -4.56 -17.13 12.95
C ILE A 115 -5.85 -16.85 12.17
N SER A 116 -6.55 -15.79 12.54
CA SER A 116 -7.72 -15.32 11.80
C SER A 116 -7.28 -14.49 10.60
N ALA A 117 -7.59 -14.91 9.38
CA ALA A 117 -7.34 -14.24 8.12
C ALA A 117 -8.67 -13.76 7.49
N TRP A 118 -8.72 -12.63 6.81
CA TRP A 118 -9.92 -12.15 6.10
C TRP A 118 -9.74 -12.29 4.58
N CYS A 119 -10.66 -13.01 3.95
CA CYS A 119 -10.74 -13.09 2.49
C CYS A 119 -12.10 -12.58 2.00
N VAL A 120 -12.31 -12.54 0.69
CA VAL A 120 -13.62 -12.14 0.10
C VAL A 120 -14.79 -13.02 0.57
N ARG A 121 -14.52 -14.25 1.03
CA ARG A 121 -15.54 -15.16 1.61
C ARG A 121 -15.67 -15.05 3.14
N GLY A 122 -15.12 -14.00 3.73
CA GLY A 122 -15.12 -13.75 5.17
C GLY A 122 -13.90 -14.32 5.90
N VAL A 123 -14.05 -14.52 7.21
CA VAL A 123 -12.96 -14.98 8.09
C VAL A 123 -12.60 -16.43 7.80
N ARG A 124 -11.30 -16.71 7.68
CA ARG A 124 -10.69 -18.03 7.61
C ARG A 124 -9.73 -18.22 8.78
N LYS A 125 -9.68 -19.43 9.33
CA LYS A 125 -8.68 -19.82 10.32
C LYS A 125 -7.56 -20.57 9.62
N VAL A 126 -6.34 -20.08 9.75
CA VAL A 126 -5.14 -20.66 9.12
C VAL A 126 -4.14 -21.01 10.21
N SER A 127 -3.60 -22.23 10.21
CA SER A 127 -2.50 -22.56 11.14
C SER A 127 -1.17 -22.01 10.60
N PRO A 128 -0.17 -21.72 11.47
CA PRO A 128 1.16 -21.33 11.03
C PRO A 128 1.77 -22.31 10.02
N SER A 129 1.68 -23.61 10.30
CA SER A 129 2.08 -24.69 9.37
C SER A 129 1.39 -24.64 8.00
N SER A 130 0.07 -24.43 7.94
CA SER A 130 -0.64 -24.31 6.65
C SER A 130 -0.19 -23.08 5.88
N PHE A 131 0.00 -21.94 6.55
CA PHE A 131 0.54 -20.74 5.90
C PHE A 131 1.93 -21.00 5.32
N LEU A 132 2.80 -21.69 6.05
CA LEU A 132 4.14 -22.03 5.57
C LEU A 132 4.10 -22.97 4.36
N GLN A 133 3.19 -23.93 4.32
CA GLN A 133 3.00 -24.78 3.14
C GLN A 133 2.62 -23.94 1.91
N TYR A 134 1.75 -22.94 2.09
CA TYR A 134 1.41 -22.02 1.01
C TYR A 134 2.60 -21.16 0.59
N ALA A 135 3.33 -20.59 1.56
CA ALA A 135 4.53 -19.80 1.27
C ALA A 135 5.60 -20.63 0.53
N PHE A 136 5.81 -21.89 0.91
CA PHE A 136 6.75 -22.79 0.22
C PHE A 136 6.32 -23.12 -1.21
N ALA A 137 5.03 -23.28 -1.46
CA ALA A 137 4.52 -23.48 -2.82
C ALA A 137 4.68 -22.21 -3.67
N CYS A 138 4.55 -21.02 -3.07
CA CYS A 138 4.72 -19.74 -3.75
C CYS A 138 6.20 -19.34 -3.97
N ARG A 139 7.12 -19.82 -3.13
CA ARG A 139 8.57 -19.47 -3.14
C ARG A 139 8.84 -17.96 -3.28
N PRO A 140 8.26 -17.10 -2.42
CA PRO A 140 8.60 -15.67 -2.41
C PRO A 140 10.08 -15.46 -2.05
N ASP A 141 10.62 -14.28 -2.32
CA ASP A 141 11.98 -13.93 -1.90
C ASP A 141 12.11 -13.75 -0.38
N VAL A 142 11.03 -13.33 0.29
CA VAL A 142 11.02 -13.10 1.75
C VAL A 142 9.67 -13.52 2.33
N VAL A 143 9.66 -14.14 3.51
CA VAL A 143 8.41 -14.47 4.23
C VAL A 143 8.34 -13.71 5.54
N VAL A 144 7.19 -13.11 5.83
CA VAL A 144 6.88 -12.55 7.13
C VAL A 144 6.37 -13.66 8.04
N ALA A 145 7.07 -13.89 9.15
CA ALA A 145 6.65 -14.84 10.17
C ALA A 145 5.28 -14.43 10.75
N PRO A 146 4.38 -15.38 11.04
CA PRO A 146 3.15 -15.04 11.74
C PRO A 146 3.42 -14.47 13.13
N ALA A 147 2.68 -13.43 13.50
CA ALA A 147 2.70 -12.84 14.84
C ALA A 147 1.29 -12.68 15.39
N ASP A 148 1.19 -12.66 16.71
CA ASP A 148 -0.10 -12.58 17.40
C ASP A 148 -0.62 -11.14 17.56
N THR A 149 -0.67 -10.38 16.46
CA THR A 149 -1.17 -9.01 16.45
C THR A 149 -2.70 -8.99 16.70
N PRO A 150 -3.19 -8.34 17.78
CA PRO A 150 -4.62 -8.13 17.99
C PRO A 150 -5.17 -7.06 17.04
N TYR A 151 -6.38 -7.29 16.55
CA TYR A 151 -7.17 -6.31 15.80
C TYR A 151 -8.36 -5.80 16.62
N THR A 152 -8.21 -5.82 17.95
CA THR A 152 -9.16 -5.26 18.92
C THR A 152 -8.50 -4.05 19.56
N ALA A 153 -9.28 -3.02 19.89
CA ALA A 153 -8.76 -1.83 20.54
C ALA A 153 -8.16 -2.12 21.94
N PRO A 154 -7.12 -1.38 22.37
CA PRO A 154 -6.62 -1.36 23.74
C PRO A 154 -7.67 -0.78 24.71
N PRO A 155 -7.51 -0.93 26.04
CA PRO A 155 -6.36 -1.49 26.76
C PRO A 155 -6.31 -3.03 26.75
N PHE A 156 -5.10 -3.58 26.70
CA PHE A 156 -4.87 -5.02 26.75
C PHE A 156 -4.58 -5.50 28.18
N SER A 157 -5.23 -6.61 28.58
CA SER A 157 -4.91 -7.27 29.85
C SER A 157 -3.47 -7.81 29.88
N GLN A 158 -2.88 -7.92 31.07
CA GLN A 158 -1.55 -8.54 31.26
C GLN A 158 -1.48 -9.94 30.62
N ARG A 159 -2.57 -10.72 30.73
CA ARG A 159 -2.68 -12.05 30.10
C ARG A 159 -2.62 -11.97 28.57
N ARG A 160 -3.21 -10.97 27.94
CA ARG A 160 -3.19 -10.79 26.48
C ARG A 160 -1.78 -10.44 25.98
N ILE A 161 -1.08 -9.58 26.73
CA ILE A 161 0.28 -9.16 26.42
C ILE A 161 1.25 -10.35 26.54
N HIS A 162 1.19 -11.11 27.64
CA HIS A 162 2.02 -12.32 27.79
C HIS A 162 1.76 -13.33 26.66
N LYS A 163 0.49 -13.59 26.30
CA LYS A 163 0.15 -14.47 25.17
C LYS A 163 0.70 -13.97 23.84
N ASN A 164 0.67 -12.66 23.59
CA ASN A 164 1.22 -12.09 22.36
C ASN A 164 2.72 -12.37 22.22
N VAL A 165 3.48 -12.20 23.31
CA VAL A 165 4.92 -12.48 23.36
C VAL A 165 5.20 -13.97 23.17
N GLU A 166 4.59 -14.82 24.00
CA GLU A 166 4.82 -16.29 23.98
C GLU A 166 4.43 -16.91 22.64
N ARG A 167 3.26 -16.56 22.11
CA ARG A 167 2.73 -17.15 20.88
C ARG A 167 3.54 -16.74 19.65
N SER A 168 3.95 -15.48 19.57
CA SER A 168 4.76 -15.00 18.44
C SER A 168 6.15 -15.66 18.44
N ALA A 169 6.76 -15.89 19.62
CA ALA A 169 8.03 -16.61 19.73
C ALA A 169 7.86 -18.10 19.36
N ALA A 170 6.80 -18.75 19.84
CA ALA A 170 6.51 -20.16 19.53
C ALA A 170 6.24 -20.37 18.03
N TRP A 171 5.51 -19.47 17.38
CA TRP A 171 5.27 -19.53 15.94
C TRP A 171 6.56 -19.29 15.13
N LEU A 172 7.44 -18.39 15.57
CA LEU A 172 8.77 -18.25 14.96
C LEU A 172 9.56 -19.57 15.03
N ALA A 173 9.56 -20.25 16.18
CA ALA A 173 10.23 -21.55 16.30
C ALA A 173 9.66 -22.60 15.33
N GLU A 174 8.32 -22.65 15.14
CA GLU A 174 7.66 -23.52 14.16
C GLU A 174 8.08 -23.19 12.71
N VAL A 175 8.21 -21.90 12.40
CA VAL A 175 8.68 -21.41 11.09
C VAL A 175 10.11 -21.88 10.81
N LEU A 176 11.03 -21.65 11.74
CA LEU A 176 12.45 -22.02 11.57
C LEU A 176 12.65 -23.53 11.42
N LYS A 177 11.88 -24.32 12.18
CA LYS A 177 11.85 -25.79 12.06
C LYS A 177 11.39 -26.23 10.67
N SER A 178 10.31 -25.63 10.18
CA SER A 178 9.69 -26.03 8.91
C SER A 178 10.58 -25.70 7.71
N ILE A 179 11.20 -24.52 7.69
CA ILE A 179 12.10 -24.09 6.60
C ILE A 179 13.33 -24.99 6.52
N SER A 180 13.89 -25.36 7.66
CA SER A 180 15.11 -26.18 7.70
C SER A 180 14.87 -27.66 7.43
N SER A 181 13.64 -28.15 7.68
CA SER A 181 13.25 -29.54 7.41
C SER A 181 12.86 -29.77 5.94
N SER A 182 12.55 -28.70 5.20
CA SER A 182 12.13 -28.80 3.81
C SER A 182 13.32 -29.16 2.91
N LYS A 183 13.40 -30.43 2.51
CA LYS A 183 14.36 -30.92 1.49
C LYS A 183 14.13 -30.31 0.10
N ALA A 184 13.01 -29.62 -0.11
CA ALA A 184 12.52 -29.14 -1.42
C ALA A 184 13.01 -27.72 -1.80
N SER A 185 13.80 -27.07 -0.95
CA SER A 185 14.44 -25.80 -1.32
C SER A 185 15.90 -25.83 -0.88
N ALA A 186 16.81 -25.96 -1.85
CA ALA A 186 18.24 -25.70 -1.63
C ALA A 186 18.51 -24.25 -1.15
N GLU A 187 17.52 -23.37 -1.27
CA GLU A 187 17.58 -21.95 -0.92
C GLU A 187 16.77 -21.68 0.36
N LYS A 188 17.44 -21.21 1.41
CA LYS A 188 16.78 -20.79 2.66
C LYS A 188 16.04 -19.49 2.43
N ILE A 189 14.72 -19.48 2.61
CA ILE A 189 13.91 -18.26 2.46
C ILE A 189 14.17 -17.33 3.66
N PRO A 190 14.62 -16.07 3.44
CA PRO A 190 14.73 -15.04 4.47
C PRO A 190 13.43 -14.79 5.24
N ILE A 191 13.54 -14.61 6.56
CA ILE A 191 12.41 -14.39 7.46
C ILE A 191 12.40 -12.99 8.06
N LEU A 192 11.29 -12.29 7.85
CA LEU A 192 10.96 -11.05 8.55
C LEU A 192 10.13 -11.35 9.79
N LEU A 193 10.58 -10.85 10.94
CA LEU A 193 9.91 -11.08 12.22
C LEU A 193 9.12 -9.83 12.64
N PRO A 194 7.78 -9.89 12.74
CA PRO A 194 7.01 -8.85 13.41
C PRO A 194 7.35 -8.78 14.90
N LEU A 195 7.67 -7.59 15.40
CA LEU A 195 8.08 -7.38 16.78
C LEU A 195 6.86 -7.29 17.72
N ALA A 196 6.76 -8.28 18.62
CA ALA A 196 5.68 -8.40 19.59
C ALA A 196 5.85 -7.47 20.82
N GLY A 197 4.93 -7.60 21.78
CA GLY A 197 4.88 -6.83 23.03
C GLY A 197 3.86 -5.68 23.04
N LEU A 198 3.13 -5.47 21.93
CA LEU A 198 2.06 -4.48 21.78
C LEU A 198 2.51 -3.08 22.25
N THR A 199 1.63 -2.32 22.91
CA THR A 199 1.89 -0.96 23.37
C THR A 199 2.52 -0.88 24.77
N VAL A 200 3.28 -1.91 25.16
CA VAL A 200 3.94 -1.96 26.49
C VAL A 200 5.46 -2.05 26.31
N PRO A 201 6.22 -0.98 26.62
CA PRO A 201 7.68 -0.94 26.39
C PRO A 201 8.43 -2.13 27.01
N LYS A 202 8.10 -2.48 28.27
CA LYS A 202 8.71 -3.62 28.96
C LYS A 202 8.45 -4.96 28.27
N ALA A 203 7.25 -5.17 27.74
CA ALA A 203 6.90 -6.41 27.03
C ALA A 203 7.60 -6.49 25.66
N ARG A 204 7.78 -5.36 24.98
CA ARG A 204 8.55 -5.27 23.74
C ARG A 204 10.02 -5.63 23.96
N GLY A 205 10.66 -5.07 25.00
CA GLY A 205 12.02 -5.45 25.38
C GLY A 205 12.14 -6.91 25.82
N ALA A 206 11.14 -7.44 26.53
CA ALA A 206 11.10 -8.85 26.93
C ALA A 206 11.03 -9.80 25.73
N PHE A 207 10.23 -9.48 24.70
CA PHE A 207 10.18 -10.27 23.47
C PHE A 207 11.54 -10.31 22.76
N SER A 208 12.19 -9.15 22.62
CA SER A 208 13.51 -9.06 21.99
C SER A 208 14.60 -9.82 22.75
N TYR A 209 14.52 -9.83 24.09
CA TYR A 209 15.39 -10.64 24.93
C TYR A 209 15.12 -12.13 24.74
N LEU A 210 13.84 -12.53 24.75
CA LEU A 210 13.40 -13.93 24.60
C LEU A 210 13.92 -14.56 23.31
N ILE A 211 13.80 -13.88 22.16
CA ILE A 211 14.26 -14.43 20.87
C ILE A 211 15.80 -14.53 20.77
N ARG A 212 16.52 -13.79 21.63
CA ARG A 212 17.99 -13.79 21.70
C ARG A 212 18.55 -14.72 22.77
N GLU A 213 17.69 -15.24 23.66
CA GLU A 213 18.06 -16.20 24.67
C GLU A 213 18.55 -17.51 24.03
N ALA A 214 19.53 -18.16 24.66
CA ALA A 214 20.03 -19.44 24.20
C ALA A 214 18.90 -20.48 24.22
N LEU A 215 18.77 -21.24 23.14
CA LEU A 215 17.75 -22.28 23.06
C LEU A 215 17.94 -23.32 24.17
N THR A 216 16.83 -23.73 24.79
CA THR A 216 16.82 -24.77 25.81
C THR A 216 15.71 -25.81 25.56
N GLY A 217 15.77 -26.93 26.28
CA GLY A 217 14.72 -27.95 26.26
C GLY A 217 14.43 -28.52 24.87
N ARG A 218 13.14 -28.56 24.49
CA ARG A 218 12.69 -29.15 23.22
C ARG A 218 13.17 -28.37 21.99
N GLU A 219 13.17 -27.04 22.06
CA GLU A 219 13.61 -26.19 20.94
C GLU A 219 15.10 -26.38 20.66
N ALA A 220 15.92 -26.52 21.71
CA ALA A 220 17.34 -26.83 21.57
C ALA A 220 17.58 -28.14 20.79
N VAL A 221 16.84 -29.19 21.11
CA VAL A 221 16.96 -30.50 20.43
C VAL A 221 16.63 -30.40 18.95
N GLU A 222 15.68 -29.55 18.58
CA GLU A 222 15.18 -29.45 17.20
C GLU A 222 15.97 -28.43 16.35
N LEU A 223 16.37 -27.29 16.92
CA LEU A 223 16.92 -26.15 16.17
C LEU A 223 18.46 -26.03 16.25
N ILE A 224 19.11 -26.49 17.33
CA ILE A 224 20.59 -26.48 17.41
C ILE A 224 21.22 -27.34 16.30
N PRO A 225 20.72 -28.55 15.98
CA PRO A 225 21.24 -29.32 14.84
C PRO A 225 21.10 -28.60 13.49
N LEU A 226 20.20 -27.62 13.39
CA LEU A 226 19.99 -26.80 12.19
C LEU A 226 20.89 -25.55 12.16
N GLY A 227 21.71 -25.34 13.20
CA GLY A 227 22.70 -24.27 13.29
C GLY A 227 22.25 -23.04 14.08
N PHE A 228 21.09 -23.06 14.73
CA PHE A 228 20.57 -21.92 15.49
C PHE A 228 20.97 -22.02 16.98
N LYS A 229 21.50 -20.94 17.55
CA LYS A 229 21.83 -20.84 18.98
C LYS A 229 20.72 -20.16 19.78
N CYS A 230 19.98 -19.26 19.12
CA CYS A 230 18.74 -18.64 19.57
C CYS A 230 17.77 -18.52 18.37
N LEU A 231 16.53 -18.11 18.61
CA LEU A 231 15.55 -17.90 17.54
C LEU A 231 15.97 -16.79 16.57
N ASP A 232 16.56 -15.71 17.09
CA ASP A 232 17.00 -14.59 16.26
C ASP A 232 18.05 -14.98 15.21
N ASP A 233 18.82 -16.06 15.38
CA ASP A 233 19.79 -16.49 14.37
C ASP A 233 19.13 -16.89 13.03
N GLY A 234 17.85 -17.26 13.05
CA GLY A 234 17.05 -17.57 11.86
C GLY A 234 16.26 -16.38 11.29
N VAL A 235 16.35 -15.20 11.92
CA VAL A 235 15.64 -13.99 11.50
C VAL A 235 16.54 -13.15 10.61
N TRP A 236 16.06 -12.79 9.42
CA TRP A 236 16.78 -11.93 8.48
C TRP A 236 16.60 -10.44 8.80
N GLY A 237 15.38 -10.02 9.17
CA GLY A 237 15.07 -8.63 9.48
C GLY A 237 13.86 -8.49 10.41
N TYR A 238 13.65 -7.28 10.90
CA TYR A 238 12.60 -6.95 11.87
C TYR A 238 11.49 -6.12 11.21
N LEU A 239 10.24 -6.51 11.47
CA LEU A 239 9.06 -5.83 10.98
C LEU A 239 8.34 -5.13 12.14
N MET A 240 8.00 -3.87 11.94
CA MET A 240 7.35 -3.01 12.93
C MET A 240 6.00 -2.56 12.40
N GLU A 241 4.95 -3.21 12.89
CA GLU A 241 3.56 -2.88 12.56
C GLU A 241 3.10 -1.72 13.44
N LEU A 242 2.95 -0.53 12.85
CA LEU A 242 2.63 0.70 13.60
C LEU A 242 1.13 0.88 13.84
N GLY A 243 0.28 0.47 12.90
CA GLY A 243 -1.17 0.62 12.92
C GLY A 243 -1.81 0.08 14.20
N PRO A 244 -1.51 -1.16 14.64
CA PRO A 244 -2.02 -1.70 15.90
C PRO A 244 -1.57 -0.95 17.15
N LEU A 245 -0.52 -0.12 17.08
CA LEU A 245 -0.01 0.65 18.22
C LEU A 245 -0.76 1.98 18.39
N ARG A 246 -1.31 2.54 17.31
CA ARG A 246 -1.94 3.86 17.30
C ARG A 246 -3.18 3.99 18.18
N PRO A 247 -4.12 3.02 18.22
CA PRO A 247 -5.33 3.16 19.02
C PRO A 247 -5.08 3.39 20.52
N SER A 248 -3.90 3.05 21.05
CA SER A 248 -3.55 3.33 22.45
C SER A 248 -3.33 4.81 22.76
N TYR A 249 -3.14 5.63 21.72
CA TYR A 249 -2.90 7.06 21.84
C TYR A 249 -4.10 7.91 21.38
N LEU A 250 -5.15 7.27 20.87
CA LEU A 250 -6.39 7.94 20.53
C LEU A 250 -7.30 8.04 21.76
N PRO A 251 -8.08 9.13 21.91
CA PRO A 251 -9.05 9.23 22.99
C PRO A 251 -10.04 8.06 22.89
N LEU A 252 -10.33 7.43 24.04
CA LEU A 252 -11.31 6.33 24.09
C LEU A 252 -12.66 6.83 23.54
N PRO A 253 -13.32 6.09 22.63
CA PRO A 253 -14.63 6.49 22.16
C PRO A 253 -15.59 6.54 23.36
N ILE A 254 -16.23 7.69 23.55
CA ILE A 254 -17.29 7.85 24.55
C ILE A 254 -18.41 6.90 24.12
N VAL A 255 -18.60 5.83 24.88
CA VAL A 255 -19.64 4.83 24.63
C VAL A 255 -21.01 5.49 24.81
N ALA A 256 -21.66 5.84 23.70
CA ALA A 256 -23.11 6.00 23.65
C ALA A 256 -23.65 4.91 22.70
N PRO A 257 -24.61 4.07 23.14
CA PRO A 257 -25.25 3.10 22.26
C PRO A 257 -26.31 3.83 21.44
N THR A 258 -25.93 4.32 20.26
CA THR A 258 -26.91 4.74 19.24
C THR A 258 -26.77 3.86 18.01
N PRO A 259 -27.82 3.13 17.60
CA PRO A 259 -27.83 2.38 16.37
C PRO A 259 -28.20 3.33 15.24
N LEU A 260 -27.23 4.09 14.73
CA LEU A 260 -27.28 4.63 13.36
C LEU A 260 -25.85 5.01 13.00
N ALA A 261 -25.34 4.40 11.93
CA ALA A 261 -24.06 4.74 11.35
C ALA A 261 -24.20 6.12 10.69
N ASP A 262 -23.84 7.18 11.41
CA ASP A 262 -23.56 8.49 10.83
C ASP A 262 -22.57 9.24 11.72
N GLU A 263 -21.51 9.72 11.07
CA GLU A 263 -20.51 10.68 11.55
C GLU A 263 -19.62 10.27 12.74
N ILE A 264 -18.60 9.46 12.45
CA ILE A 264 -17.33 9.57 13.18
C ILE A 264 -16.66 10.85 12.71
N LYS A 265 -16.80 11.95 13.46
CA LYS A 265 -15.90 13.10 13.30
C LYS A 265 -14.47 12.65 13.67
N PRO A 266 -13.45 12.81 12.82
CA PRO A 266 -12.09 12.44 13.18
C PRO A 266 -11.54 13.45 14.19
N THR A 267 -11.64 13.12 15.47
CA THR A 267 -11.11 13.90 16.61
C THR A 267 -9.64 13.58 16.91
N SER A 268 -8.83 13.13 15.95
CA SER A 268 -7.56 12.43 16.23
C SER A 268 -6.26 13.17 15.94
N TYR A 269 -6.28 14.38 15.36
CA TYR A 269 -5.09 14.93 14.71
C TYR A 269 -4.26 15.92 15.55
N GLU A 270 -4.76 16.40 16.69
CA GLU A 270 -4.04 17.37 17.53
C GLU A 270 -2.81 16.77 18.24
N ASN A 271 -2.68 15.43 18.31
CA ASN A 271 -1.66 14.74 19.10
C ASN A 271 -0.65 13.91 18.27
N GLU A 272 -0.53 14.05 16.94
CA GLU A 272 0.37 13.19 16.13
C GLU A 272 1.81 13.18 16.66
N GLU A 273 2.34 14.34 17.08
CA GLU A 273 3.70 14.41 17.62
C GLU A 273 3.88 13.53 18.86
N GLU A 274 2.88 13.50 19.75
CA GLU A 274 2.82 12.65 20.93
C GLU A 274 2.65 11.16 20.55
N ILE A 275 1.78 10.87 19.58
CA ILE A 275 1.57 9.51 19.06
C ILE A 275 2.89 8.96 18.50
N VAL A 276 3.55 9.71 17.62
CA VAL A 276 4.80 9.31 16.98
C VAL A 276 5.91 9.19 18.02
N SER A 277 5.99 10.10 18.99
CA SER A 277 6.94 10.00 20.11
C SER A 277 6.74 8.71 20.92
N GLY A 278 5.50 8.39 21.27
CA GLY A 278 5.17 7.14 21.96
C GLY A 278 5.50 5.90 21.13
N ILE A 279 5.28 5.93 19.82
CA ILE A 279 5.68 4.86 18.91
C ILE A 279 7.20 4.71 18.89
N VAL A 280 7.96 5.81 18.76
CA VAL A 280 9.43 5.81 18.81
C VAL A 280 9.93 5.15 20.10
N ASP A 281 9.39 5.53 21.25
CA ASP A 281 9.72 4.93 22.55
C ASP A 281 9.49 3.42 22.56
N LEU A 282 8.36 2.96 22.03
CA LEU A 282 8.06 1.54 21.93
C LEU A 282 9.08 0.82 21.03
N LEU A 283 9.41 1.38 19.87
CA LEU A 283 10.33 0.77 18.91
C LEU A 283 11.77 0.71 19.45
N GLN A 284 12.24 1.78 20.10
CA GLN A 284 13.56 1.79 20.74
C GLN A 284 13.68 0.72 21.84
N ASN A 285 12.60 0.48 22.61
CA ASN A 285 12.56 -0.61 23.58
C ASN A 285 12.62 -1.99 22.93
N SER A 286 12.01 -2.20 21.76
CA SER A 286 12.18 -3.44 21.00
C SER A 286 13.61 -3.61 20.48
N LEU A 287 14.23 -2.56 19.97
CA LEU A 287 15.49 -2.67 19.24
C LEU A 287 16.74 -2.70 20.13
N LYS A 288 16.64 -2.34 21.42
CA LYS A 288 17.76 -2.19 22.35
C LYS A 288 18.74 -3.38 22.40
N THR A 289 18.24 -4.61 22.28
CA THR A 289 19.04 -5.84 22.35
C THR A 289 19.22 -6.53 21.00
N LEU A 290 18.65 -5.97 19.93
CA LEU A 290 18.64 -6.59 18.61
C LEU A 290 19.82 -6.07 17.77
N PRO A 291 20.45 -6.92 16.94
CA PRO A 291 21.54 -6.54 16.07
C PRO A 291 21.17 -5.41 15.11
N VAL A 292 22.06 -4.43 15.00
CA VAL A 292 21.97 -3.30 14.05
C VAL A 292 22.25 -3.71 12.60
N SER A 293 22.84 -4.89 12.38
CA SER A 293 23.21 -5.39 11.05
C SER A 293 22.04 -5.96 10.26
N LYS A 294 20.85 -6.09 10.88
CA LYS A 294 19.66 -6.63 10.24
C LYS A 294 18.69 -5.51 9.86
N PRO A 295 18.07 -5.59 8.66
CA PRO A 295 17.12 -4.58 8.21
C PRO A 295 15.93 -4.40 9.12
N ARG A 296 15.53 -3.14 9.25
CA ARG A 296 14.37 -2.70 10.01
C ARG A 296 13.32 -2.18 9.04
N ILE A 297 12.15 -2.80 9.03
CA ILE A 297 11.02 -2.40 8.18
C ILE A 297 9.90 -1.87 9.06
N ALA A 298 9.44 -0.66 8.80
CA ALA A 298 8.21 -0.13 9.37
C ALA A 298 7.09 -0.24 8.34
N ILE A 299 5.91 -0.69 8.76
CA ILE A 299 4.73 -0.72 7.89
C ILE A 299 3.60 0.06 8.52
N THR A 300 2.55 0.39 7.76
CA THR A 300 1.41 1.19 8.22
C THR A 300 1.83 2.58 8.75
N THR A 301 2.82 3.18 8.08
CA THR A 301 3.15 4.61 8.32
C THR A 301 1.99 5.50 7.88
N GLN A 302 1.96 6.76 8.30
CA GLN A 302 0.85 7.67 8.00
C GLN A 302 1.24 8.98 7.32
N SER A 303 2.53 9.36 7.34
CA SER A 303 2.96 10.64 6.77
C SER A 303 4.45 10.62 6.39
N PRO A 304 4.88 11.50 5.46
CA PRO A 304 6.31 11.72 5.20
C PRO A 304 7.04 12.26 6.44
N HIS A 305 6.34 13.02 7.32
CA HIS A 305 6.87 13.48 8.60
C HIS A 305 7.24 12.32 9.53
N GLU A 306 6.34 11.35 9.68
CA GLU A 306 6.58 10.14 10.47
C GLU A 306 7.75 9.33 9.89
N VAL A 307 7.85 9.19 8.57
CA VAL A 307 8.98 8.52 7.92
C VAL A 307 10.31 9.17 8.30
N LEU A 308 10.41 10.51 8.20
CA LEU A 308 11.64 11.23 8.57
C LEU A 308 12.02 11.03 10.04
N ARG A 309 11.04 11.10 10.95
CA ARG A 309 11.26 10.85 12.38
C ARG A 309 11.74 9.42 12.64
N LEU A 310 11.13 8.43 11.99
CA LEU A 310 11.52 7.02 12.15
C LEU A 310 12.91 6.71 11.54
N VAL A 311 13.29 7.38 10.45
CA VAL A 311 14.68 7.30 9.96
C VAL A 311 15.64 7.88 10.99
N SER A 312 15.34 9.08 11.51
CA SER A 312 16.23 9.83 12.41
C SER A 312 16.36 9.19 13.81
N GLU A 313 15.23 8.85 14.43
CA GLU A 313 15.17 8.48 15.86
C GLU A 313 15.21 6.96 16.10
N VAL A 314 14.93 6.14 15.08
CA VAL A 314 14.83 4.67 15.19
C VAL A 314 15.78 3.96 14.22
N GLY A 315 16.13 4.58 13.09
CA GLY A 315 16.99 3.97 12.07
C GLY A 315 16.26 2.90 11.26
N ILE A 316 15.04 3.18 10.82
CA ILE A 316 14.28 2.30 9.92
C ILE A 316 14.86 2.35 8.49
N ASP A 317 14.96 1.19 7.85
CA ASP A 317 15.53 1.01 6.50
C ASP A 317 14.48 0.96 5.40
N LEU A 318 13.33 0.35 5.65
CA LEU A 318 12.27 0.20 4.65
C LEU A 318 10.92 0.60 5.21
N PHE A 319 10.08 1.16 4.35
CA PHE A 319 8.79 1.71 4.75
C PHE A 319 7.69 1.25 3.81
N ASP A 320 6.61 0.68 4.36
CA ASP A 320 5.34 0.69 3.63
C ASP A 320 4.69 2.07 3.76
N VAL A 321 4.54 2.72 2.62
CA VAL A 321 3.97 4.06 2.43
C VAL A 321 2.63 4.03 1.69
N SER A 322 2.20 2.86 1.21
CA SER A 322 0.95 2.71 0.45
C SER A 322 -0.29 3.08 1.26
N SER A 323 -0.25 2.87 2.58
CA SER A 323 -1.33 3.17 3.52
C SER A 323 -1.84 4.60 3.40
N TRP A 324 -0.94 5.57 3.21
CA TRP A 324 -1.29 6.98 3.05
C TRP A 324 -1.12 7.46 1.59
N SER A 325 -0.15 6.94 0.85
CA SER A 325 0.08 7.34 -0.56
C SER A 325 -1.09 6.95 -1.46
N SER A 326 -1.54 5.70 -1.37
CA SER A 326 -2.63 5.21 -2.23
C SER A 326 -3.99 5.73 -1.79
N ASP A 327 -4.19 5.98 -0.48
CA ASP A 327 -5.41 6.64 -0.02
C ASP A 327 -5.45 8.11 -0.46
N CYS A 328 -4.31 8.83 -0.44
CA CYS A 328 -4.20 10.17 -1.02
C CYS A 328 -4.59 10.17 -2.51
N ALA A 329 -4.03 9.26 -3.33
CA ALA A 329 -4.38 9.17 -4.74
C ALA A 329 -5.89 8.91 -4.94
N ARG A 330 -6.46 7.98 -4.16
CA ARG A 330 -7.90 7.66 -4.18
C ARG A 330 -8.78 8.85 -3.77
N LYS A 331 -8.28 9.71 -2.89
CA LYS A 331 -8.93 10.97 -2.47
C LYS A 331 -8.63 12.13 -3.40
N GLY A 332 -7.99 11.91 -4.56
CA GLY A 332 -7.71 12.97 -5.53
C GLY A 332 -6.55 13.87 -5.13
N ILE A 333 -5.68 13.43 -4.22
CA ILE A 333 -4.50 14.17 -3.79
C ILE A 333 -3.29 13.78 -4.63
N GLY A 334 -2.65 14.78 -5.25
CA GLY A 334 -1.33 14.63 -5.88
C GLY A 334 -0.23 15.30 -5.06
N PHE A 335 0.83 14.57 -4.73
CA PHE A 335 1.94 15.08 -3.91
C PHE A 335 2.79 16.12 -4.64
N ASP A 336 3.33 17.07 -3.89
CA ASP A 336 4.24 18.11 -4.37
C ASP A 336 5.34 18.43 -3.33
N PHE A 337 5.55 17.55 -2.35
CA PHE A 337 6.61 17.74 -1.35
C PHE A 337 7.96 17.25 -1.87
N THR A 338 9.04 17.90 -1.41
CA THR A 338 10.42 17.46 -1.68
C THR A 338 11.20 17.32 -0.38
N PHE A 339 12.24 16.48 -0.39
CA PHE A 339 13.24 16.44 0.66
C PHE A 339 14.64 16.56 0.07
N PRO A 340 15.50 17.50 0.53
CA PRO A 340 15.20 18.57 1.49
C PRO A 340 14.04 19.48 1.07
N ALA A 341 13.42 20.14 2.06
CA ALA A 341 12.32 21.08 1.78
C ALA A 341 12.86 22.31 1.02
N PRO A 342 12.02 22.96 0.19
CA PRO A 342 12.43 24.18 -0.51
C PRO A 342 12.84 25.28 0.46
N LYS A 343 13.85 26.08 0.10
CA LYS A 343 14.19 27.29 0.85
C LYS A 343 13.06 28.30 0.65
N LYS A 344 12.45 28.82 1.72
CA LYS A 344 11.51 29.94 1.64
C LYS A 344 12.22 31.09 0.92
N ALA A 345 11.75 31.47 -0.27
CA ALA A 345 12.28 32.64 -0.97
C ALA A 345 12.07 33.87 -0.09
N GLU A 346 13.08 34.73 0.04
CA GLU A 346 12.93 36.03 0.67
C GLU A 346 11.79 36.79 -0.04
N GLU A 347 10.86 37.30 0.75
CA GLU A 347 9.60 37.90 0.30
C GLU A 347 9.80 38.94 -0.81
N SER A 348 9.50 38.57 -2.06
CA SER A 348 9.12 39.53 -3.08
C SER A 348 7.61 39.41 -3.33
N SER A 349 6.88 40.27 -2.60
CA SER A 349 5.56 40.85 -2.90
C SER A 349 4.68 40.19 -3.97
N SER A 350 3.47 39.83 -3.54
CA SER A 350 2.21 39.82 -4.30
C SER A 350 2.16 39.00 -5.60
N ASN A 351 1.69 37.76 -5.47
CA ASN A 351 0.54 37.23 -6.22
C ASN A 351 0.34 35.78 -5.78
N THR A 352 -0.91 35.37 -5.60
CA THR A 352 -1.30 33.97 -5.48
C THR A 352 -0.73 33.25 -6.70
N VAL A 353 0.42 32.60 -6.54
CA VAL A 353 1.02 31.82 -7.64
C VAL A 353 0.06 30.67 -7.86
N VAL A 354 -0.68 30.75 -8.96
CA VAL A 354 -1.58 29.67 -9.40
C VAL A 354 -0.72 28.42 -9.48
N GLY A 355 -1.00 27.46 -8.61
CA GLY A 355 -0.36 26.17 -8.67
C GLY A 355 0.65 25.80 -7.59
N THR A 356 0.77 26.51 -6.47
CA THR A 356 1.42 25.93 -5.27
C THR A 356 0.38 25.22 -4.40
N PRO A 357 0.76 24.21 -3.61
CA PRO A 357 -0.12 23.66 -2.58
C PRO A 357 -0.61 24.75 -1.62
N THR A 358 -1.74 24.51 -0.96
CA THR A 358 -2.36 25.48 -0.05
C THR A 358 -1.44 25.80 1.12
N THR A 359 -1.22 27.08 1.38
CA THR A 359 -0.55 27.54 2.62
C THR A 359 -1.58 27.67 3.74
N ARG A 360 -1.33 26.97 4.85
CA ARG A 360 -2.16 26.93 6.04
C ARG A 360 -1.98 28.19 6.90
N PRO A 361 -2.92 28.49 7.82
CA PRO A 361 -2.85 29.70 8.66
C PRO A 361 -1.59 29.80 9.54
N ASP A 362 -0.97 28.67 9.86
CA ASP A 362 0.31 28.59 10.59
C ASP A 362 1.54 28.86 9.70
N GLY A 363 1.33 29.16 8.41
CA GLY A 363 2.36 29.44 7.43
C GLY A 363 3.05 28.20 6.86
N LYS A 364 2.56 26.99 7.16
CA LYS A 364 3.03 25.75 6.56
C LYS A 364 2.32 25.47 5.24
N VAL A 365 2.98 24.76 4.33
CA VAL A 365 2.46 24.42 3.01
C VAL A 365 1.98 22.97 3.02
N ASP A 366 0.85 22.67 2.39
CA ASP A 366 0.41 21.29 2.23
C ASP A 366 1.43 20.42 1.49
N VAL A 367 1.45 19.12 1.82
CA VAL A 367 2.30 18.14 1.12
C VAL A 367 1.88 17.88 -0.33
N GLY A 368 0.70 18.36 -0.74
CA GLY A 368 0.17 18.13 -2.08
C GLY A 368 -1.08 18.94 -2.39
N HIS A 369 -1.67 18.66 -3.55
CA HIS A 369 -2.84 19.32 -4.09
C HIS A 369 -4.09 18.46 -3.95
N ASN A 370 -5.20 19.02 -3.45
CA ASN A 370 -6.53 18.39 -3.53
C ASN A 370 -7.17 18.73 -4.89
N PHE A 371 -7.12 17.82 -5.86
CA PHE A 371 -7.62 18.07 -7.21
C PHE A 371 -9.15 18.02 -7.35
N PHE A 372 -9.89 17.65 -6.31
CA PHE A 372 -11.35 17.84 -6.33
C PHE A 372 -11.75 19.31 -6.19
N ALA A 373 -10.89 20.15 -5.60
CA ALA A 373 -11.17 21.56 -5.40
C ALA A 373 -11.39 22.29 -6.74
N SER A 374 -12.43 23.14 -6.78
CA SER A 374 -12.83 23.88 -7.99
C SER A 374 -11.77 24.88 -8.48
N THR A 375 -10.82 25.26 -7.63
CA THR A 375 -9.68 26.10 -7.99
C THR A 375 -8.82 25.50 -9.10
N TYR A 376 -8.82 24.17 -9.25
CA TYR A 376 -8.05 23.48 -10.29
C TYR A 376 -8.77 23.36 -11.63
N ALA A 377 -10.05 23.72 -11.74
CA ALA A 377 -10.84 23.54 -12.97
C ALA A 377 -10.25 24.22 -14.21
N HIS A 378 -9.50 25.31 -14.01
CA HIS A 378 -8.84 26.06 -15.08
C HIS A 378 -7.34 26.25 -14.82
N ASP A 379 -6.74 25.40 -13.98
CA ASP A 379 -5.29 25.38 -13.77
C ASP A 379 -4.63 24.43 -14.78
N PHE A 380 -4.18 24.98 -15.90
CA PHE A 380 -3.49 24.21 -16.94
C PHE A 380 -1.99 23.99 -16.65
N GLY A 381 -1.55 24.25 -15.41
CA GLY A 381 -0.19 23.97 -14.96
C GLY A 381 0.11 22.48 -14.79
N ARG A 382 1.40 22.18 -14.59
CA ARG A 382 1.93 20.85 -14.24
C ARG A 382 1.31 20.35 -12.95
N ILE A 383 1.22 19.02 -12.77
CA ILE A 383 0.62 18.41 -11.57
C ILE A 383 1.28 18.89 -10.27
N ALA A 384 2.63 18.91 -10.24
CA ALA A 384 3.43 19.33 -9.09
C ALA A 384 4.33 20.52 -9.47
N ALA A 385 4.36 21.56 -8.64
CA ALA A 385 5.16 22.75 -8.89
C ALA A 385 6.67 22.48 -8.76
N ASN A 386 7.05 21.62 -7.80
CA ASN A 386 8.44 21.30 -7.49
C ASN A 386 9.07 20.26 -8.43
N PHE A 387 8.31 19.72 -9.40
CA PHE A 387 8.77 18.68 -10.32
C PHE A 387 8.60 19.10 -11.78
N LEU A 388 9.63 18.91 -12.60
CA LEU A 388 9.55 19.14 -14.05
C LEU A 388 8.82 17.99 -14.75
N ASP A 389 8.23 18.30 -15.91
CA ASP A 389 7.74 17.31 -16.87
C ASP A 389 8.87 16.83 -17.81
N GLY A 390 8.58 15.78 -18.58
CA GLY A 390 9.53 15.16 -19.52
C GLY A 390 9.89 16.05 -20.71
N GLU A 391 8.97 16.92 -21.15
CA GLU A 391 9.18 17.82 -22.30
C GLU A 391 10.17 18.96 -21.97
N MET A 392 10.10 19.51 -20.75
CA MET A 392 10.93 20.63 -20.28
C MET A 392 12.33 20.20 -19.80
N GLY A 393 12.70 18.93 -19.97
CA GLY A 393 13.83 18.24 -19.35
C GLY A 393 15.26 18.66 -19.74
N LYS A 394 15.62 19.94 -19.54
CA LYS A 394 17.01 20.44 -19.45
C LYS A 394 17.18 21.53 -18.39
N GLY A 395 16.69 21.32 -17.17
CA GLY A 395 16.88 22.23 -16.04
C GLY A 395 17.83 21.67 -14.98
N GLU A 396 18.80 22.45 -14.50
CA GLU A 396 19.78 22.05 -13.46
C GLU A 396 19.18 21.98 -12.03
N ILE A 397 17.95 22.46 -11.80
CA ILE A 397 17.44 22.81 -10.45
C ILE A 397 16.36 21.84 -9.91
N HIS A 398 15.44 21.34 -10.73
CA HIS A 398 14.28 20.54 -10.30
C HIS A 398 14.31 19.13 -10.90
N GLN A 399 13.87 18.11 -10.14
CA GLN A 399 13.81 16.74 -10.63
C GLN A 399 12.65 16.56 -11.62
N VAL A 400 12.89 15.83 -12.70
CA VAL A 400 11.85 15.42 -13.66
C VAL A 400 11.02 14.29 -13.02
N CYS A 401 9.70 14.42 -13.02
CA CYS A 401 8.81 13.34 -12.56
C CYS A 401 8.59 12.33 -13.69
N PRO A 402 9.09 11.07 -13.59
CA PRO A 402 9.05 10.10 -14.67
C PRO A 402 7.68 9.40 -14.83
N CYS A 403 6.67 9.79 -14.05
CA CYS A 403 5.38 9.11 -14.04
C CYS A 403 4.61 9.29 -15.36
N ILE A 404 3.67 8.39 -15.62
CA ILE A 404 2.82 8.43 -16.82
C ILE A 404 1.93 9.69 -16.88
N ALA A 405 1.80 10.44 -15.77
CA ALA A 405 1.01 11.67 -15.72
C ALA A 405 1.82 12.90 -16.15
N CYS A 406 3.05 13.02 -15.65
CA CYS A 406 3.93 14.17 -15.86
C CYS A 406 4.89 13.98 -17.05
N SER A 407 5.17 12.74 -17.44
CA SER A 407 6.09 12.41 -18.53
C SER A 407 5.58 11.22 -19.35
N PRO A 408 4.37 11.32 -19.95
CA PRO A 408 3.81 10.24 -20.76
C PRO A 408 4.70 9.91 -21.96
N LYS A 409 4.70 8.64 -22.36
CA LYS A 409 5.42 8.13 -23.53
C LYS A 409 4.52 7.20 -24.33
N SER A 410 4.34 7.49 -25.61
CA SER A 410 3.62 6.63 -26.53
C SER A 410 4.56 5.53 -27.05
N THR A 411 4.07 4.29 -27.03
CA THR A 411 4.84 3.09 -27.43
C THR A 411 5.05 2.96 -28.95
N GLU A 412 4.45 3.86 -29.75
CA GLU A 412 4.33 3.73 -31.20
C GLU A 412 5.42 4.46 -32.00
N VAL A 413 6.33 5.18 -31.35
CA VAL A 413 7.40 5.93 -32.03
C VAL A 413 8.75 5.50 -31.46
N GLU A 414 9.65 5.01 -32.32
CA GLU A 414 11.03 4.63 -31.95
C GLU A 414 11.87 5.83 -31.48
N ASP A 415 11.36 7.05 -31.65
CA ASP A 415 11.94 8.27 -31.10
C ASP A 415 11.46 8.48 -29.65
N ALA A 416 12.42 8.61 -28.73
CA ALA A 416 12.22 8.79 -27.29
C ALA A 416 11.61 10.16 -26.88
N SER A 417 10.69 10.71 -27.68
CA SER A 417 9.96 11.94 -27.35
C SER A 417 8.88 11.66 -26.32
N PHE A 418 8.77 12.53 -25.33
CA PHE A 418 7.64 12.52 -24.40
C PHE A 418 6.40 13.08 -25.08
N ASP A 419 5.23 12.53 -24.74
CA ASP A 419 3.95 13.15 -25.08
C ASP A 419 3.69 14.36 -24.15
N PRO A 420 2.76 15.25 -24.50
CA PRO A 420 2.41 16.39 -23.66
C PRO A 420 1.95 15.97 -22.26
N PRO A 421 2.46 16.60 -21.19
CA PRO A 421 2.10 16.25 -19.83
C PRO A 421 0.62 16.56 -19.53
N HIS A 422 0.02 15.74 -18.66
CA HIS A 422 -1.31 16.02 -18.15
C HIS A 422 -1.30 17.22 -17.20
N THR A 423 -2.34 18.05 -17.28
CA THR A 423 -2.47 19.26 -16.46
C THR A 423 -3.32 19.02 -15.22
N ARG A 424 -3.22 19.92 -14.22
CA ARG A 424 -4.09 19.86 -13.03
C ARG A 424 -5.56 19.96 -13.38
N ALA A 425 -5.93 20.82 -14.34
CA ALA A 425 -7.29 20.93 -14.86
C ALA A 425 -7.79 19.64 -15.49
N TYR A 426 -6.91 18.90 -16.18
CA TYR A 426 -7.27 17.60 -16.73
C TYR A 426 -7.52 16.56 -15.64
N ILE A 427 -6.65 16.48 -14.63
CA ILE A 427 -6.87 15.57 -13.48
C ILE A 427 -8.16 15.94 -12.74
N HIS A 428 -8.39 17.23 -12.47
CA HIS A 428 -9.63 17.72 -11.89
C HIS A 428 -10.84 17.28 -12.70
N HIS A 429 -10.81 17.47 -14.03
CA HIS A 429 -11.89 17.04 -14.92
C HIS A 429 -12.17 15.55 -14.80
N LEU A 430 -11.15 14.69 -14.89
CA LEU A 430 -11.32 13.24 -14.79
C LEU A 430 -11.94 12.82 -13.45
N LEU A 431 -11.52 13.45 -12.35
CA LEU A 431 -12.07 13.21 -11.02
C LEU A 431 -13.56 13.62 -10.95
N GLN A 432 -13.91 14.78 -11.50
CA GLN A 432 -15.30 15.27 -11.55
C GLN A 432 -16.19 14.42 -12.46
N THR A 433 -15.63 13.80 -13.49
CA THR A 433 -16.36 12.90 -14.40
C THR A 433 -16.33 11.43 -13.97
N HIS A 434 -15.75 11.11 -12.80
CA HIS A 434 -15.58 9.75 -12.28
C HIS A 434 -14.81 8.80 -13.20
N GLU A 435 -13.86 9.33 -13.96
CA GLU A 435 -12.99 8.53 -14.81
C GLU A 435 -11.89 7.86 -13.98
N MET A 436 -11.83 6.52 -14.06
CA MET A 436 -10.91 5.72 -13.25
C MET A 436 -9.43 5.97 -13.58
N SER A 437 -9.14 6.53 -14.75
CA SER A 437 -7.79 6.89 -15.19
C SER A 437 -7.15 7.94 -14.27
N ALA A 438 -7.93 8.84 -13.66
CA ALA A 438 -7.42 9.83 -12.72
C ALA A 438 -6.60 9.18 -11.59
N TYR A 439 -7.10 8.08 -11.04
CA TYR A 439 -6.45 7.38 -9.94
C TYR A 439 -5.15 6.68 -10.38
N ALA A 440 -5.07 6.17 -11.59
CA ALA A 440 -3.84 5.59 -12.13
C ALA A 440 -2.75 6.67 -12.33
N LEU A 441 -3.14 7.85 -12.86
CA LEU A 441 -2.25 8.99 -13.03
C LEU A 441 -1.73 9.50 -11.68
N LEU A 442 -2.63 9.64 -10.69
CA LEU A 442 -2.27 10.08 -9.34
C LEU A 442 -1.43 9.06 -8.58
N GLU A 443 -1.75 7.77 -8.66
CA GLU A 443 -0.96 6.74 -8.00
C GLU A 443 0.47 6.71 -8.56
N SER A 444 0.61 6.77 -9.90
CA SER A 444 1.92 6.80 -10.56
C SER A 444 2.72 8.06 -10.17
N HIS A 445 2.07 9.23 -10.13
CA HIS A 445 2.69 10.48 -9.71
C HIS A 445 3.13 10.45 -8.25
N ASN A 446 2.25 10.04 -7.34
CA ASN A 446 2.55 9.95 -5.91
C ASN A 446 3.70 8.98 -5.63
N ALA A 447 3.71 7.82 -6.31
CA ALA A 447 4.80 6.85 -6.20
C ALA A 447 6.15 7.43 -6.66
N ALA A 448 6.16 8.23 -7.74
CA ALA A 448 7.36 8.92 -8.21
C ALA A 448 7.86 10.00 -7.24
N VAL A 449 6.95 10.79 -6.65
CA VAL A 449 7.29 11.79 -5.62
C VAL A 449 7.86 11.12 -4.37
N VAL A 450 7.27 10.01 -3.92
CA VAL A 450 7.80 9.23 -2.79
C VAL A 450 9.17 8.64 -3.09
N ALA A 451 9.40 8.14 -4.31
CA ALA A 451 10.74 7.67 -4.71
C ALA A 451 11.78 8.80 -4.68
N SER A 452 11.41 9.99 -5.18
CA SER A 452 12.24 11.20 -5.11
C SER A 452 12.54 11.61 -3.66
N PHE A 453 11.54 11.54 -2.78
CA PHE A 453 11.67 11.81 -1.36
C PHE A 453 12.71 10.90 -0.69
N PHE A 454 12.64 9.58 -0.91
CA PHE A 454 13.64 8.64 -0.38
C PHE A 454 15.03 8.86 -1.00
N ALA A 455 15.11 9.18 -2.30
CA ALA A 455 16.38 9.56 -2.92
C ALA A 455 16.98 10.83 -2.28
N GLY A 456 16.13 11.80 -1.92
CA GLY A 456 16.48 12.98 -1.14
C GLY A 456 17.05 12.64 0.22
N ILE A 457 16.39 11.75 0.98
CA ILE A 457 16.87 11.27 2.29
C ILE A 457 18.27 10.67 2.15
N ARG A 458 18.46 9.76 1.18
CA ARG A 458 19.76 9.11 0.95
C ARG A 458 20.85 10.12 0.57
N ARG A 459 20.53 11.10 -0.29
CA ARG A 459 21.48 12.16 -0.68
C ARG A 459 21.93 12.97 0.54
N THR A 460 21.00 13.39 1.40
CA THR A 460 21.30 14.14 2.62
C THR A 460 22.17 13.32 3.58
N LEU A 461 21.83 12.05 3.79
CA LEU A 461 22.62 11.14 4.64
C LEU A 461 24.03 10.89 4.07
N SER A 462 24.19 10.84 2.75
CA SER A 462 25.49 10.60 2.08
C SER A 462 26.42 11.83 2.03
N THR A 463 25.91 13.02 2.33
CA THR A 463 26.71 14.26 2.27
C THR A 463 27.75 14.26 3.38
N THR A 464 29.04 14.41 3.04
CA THR A 464 30.13 14.44 4.03
C THR A 464 30.23 15.81 4.70
N ALA A 465 30.43 15.85 6.03
CA ALA A 465 30.73 17.09 6.73
C ALA A 465 32.08 17.67 6.27
N GLU A 466 32.11 18.95 5.90
CA GLU A 466 33.34 19.67 5.56
C GLU A 466 34.31 19.62 6.76
N GLY A 467 35.49 19.04 6.57
CA GLY A 467 36.53 18.94 7.61
C GLY A 467 36.56 17.63 8.40
N SER A 468 35.66 16.66 8.15
CA SER A 468 35.80 15.32 8.73
C SER A 468 36.88 14.52 8.00
N SER A 469 37.87 14.03 8.75
CA SER A 469 38.91 13.11 8.28
C SER A 469 38.39 11.67 8.10
N SER A 470 37.14 11.37 8.48
CA SER A 470 36.47 10.08 8.24
C SER A 470 35.70 10.11 6.91
N LYS A 471 36.32 9.59 5.84
CA LYS A 471 35.60 9.30 4.59
C LYS A 471 34.46 8.30 4.88
N GLY A 472 33.21 8.73 4.75
CA GLY A 472 32.05 7.83 4.65
C GLY A 472 31.11 7.76 5.87
N GLU A 473 31.27 8.60 6.89
CA GLU A 473 30.26 8.71 7.95
C GLU A 473 29.09 9.61 7.52
N PRO A 474 27.83 9.22 7.81
CA PRO A 474 26.67 10.02 7.44
C PRO A 474 26.62 11.33 8.25
N ASN A 475 26.24 12.43 7.60
CA ASN A 475 26.08 13.72 8.28
C ASN A 475 24.72 13.80 9.00
N ILE A 476 24.69 13.19 10.19
CA ILE A 476 23.50 13.07 11.04
C ILE A 476 22.97 14.46 11.45
N ASP A 477 23.87 15.43 11.69
CA ASP A 477 23.50 16.79 12.08
C ASP A 477 22.78 17.52 10.95
N LEU A 478 23.31 17.42 9.72
CA LEU A 478 22.66 17.95 8.52
C LEU A 478 21.31 17.29 8.30
N PHE A 479 21.23 15.96 8.41
CA PHE A 479 19.96 15.26 8.25
C PHE A 479 18.93 15.70 9.27
N SER A 480 19.31 15.79 10.55
CA SER A 480 18.43 16.27 11.64
C SER A 480 17.95 17.71 11.42
N LYS A 481 18.83 18.57 10.90
CA LYS A 481 18.48 19.93 10.49
C LYS A 481 17.47 19.94 9.34
N GLU A 482 17.68 19.16 8.30
CA GLU A 482 16.75 19.10 7.16
C GLU A 482 15.40 18.45 7.51
N VAL A 483 15.38 17.49 8.44
CA VAL A 483 14.14 16.95 9.04
C VAL A 483 13.37 18.07 9.74
N SER A 484 14.06 18.89 10.54
CA SER A 484 13.46 20.02 11.26
C SER A 484 12.93 21.10 10.30
N ASN A 485 13.67 21.37 9.21
CA ASN A 485 13.23 22.27 8.14
C ASN A 485 11.97 21.74 7.46
N PHE A 486 11.92 20.44 7.15
CA PHE A 486 10.77 19.82 6.52
C PHE A 486 9.51 19.92 7.39
N ILE A 487 9.61 19.58 8.68
CA ILE A 487 8.51 19.66 9.65
C ILE A 487 8.01 21.11 9.84
N SER A 488 8.92 22.08 9.73
CA SER A 488 8.60 23.51 9.82
C SER A 488 8.01 24.09 8.52
N TYR A 489 8.29 23.47 7.38
CA TYR A 489 7.84 23.92 6.07
C TYR A 489 6.50 23.31 5.68
N TYR A 490 6.38 21.98 5.76
CA TYR A 490 5.19 21.25 5.32
C TYR A 490 4.23 20.97 6.47
N ALA A 491 2.94 21.21 6.22
CA ALA A 491 1.86 20.84 7.11
C ALA A 491 1.69 19.30 7.14
N LEU A 492 1.16 18.78 8.23
CA LEU A 492 0.74 17.38 8.29
C LEU A 492 -0.42 17.14 7.30
N PRO A 493 -0.52 15.95 6.69
CA PRO A 493 -1.46 15.71 5.59
C PRO A 493 -2.94 15.69 6.00
N TYR A 494 -3.27 15.79 7.29
CA TYR A 494 -4.63 15.56 7.77
C TYR A 494 -5.66 16.57 7.29
N SER A 495 -5.39 17.87 7.42
CA SER A 495 -6.33 18.89 6.95
C SER A 495 -6.56 18.77 5.44
N LEU A 496 -5.51 18.46 4.68
CA LEU A 496 -5.59 18.19 3.25
C LEU A 496 -6.45 16.94 2.96
N LEU A 497 -6.24 15.86 3.71
CA LEU A 497 -7.00 14.61 3.59
C LEU A 497 -8.48 14.77 3.95
N ASP A 498 -8.78 15.53 5.00
CA ASP A 498 -10.15 15.81 5.44
C ASP A 498 -10.90 16.64 4.38
N GLU A 499 -10.28 17.69 3.86
CA GLU A 499 -10.81 18.51 2.77
C GLU A 499 -11.03 17.68 1.50
N ALA A 500 -10.03 16.92 1.08
CA ALA A 500 -10.13 16.05 -0.09
C ALA A 500 -11.20 14.96 0.09
N THR A 501 -11.35 14.42 1.30
CA THR A 501 -12.40 13.46 1.63
C THR A 501 -13.79 14.08 1.54
N HIS A 502 -13.95 15.29 2.06
CA HIS A 502 -15.21 16.03 1.96
C HIS A 502 -15.59 16.31 0.50
N ASP A 503 -14.63 16.78 -0.30
CA ASP A 503 -14.87 17.10 -1.71
C ASP A 503 -15.14 15.85 -2.54
N TRP A 504 -14.39 14.77 -2.30
CA TRP A 504 -14.63 13.46 -2.91
C TRP A 504 -16.04 12.94 -2.58
N ASP A 505 -16.46 12.99 -1.31
CA ASP A 505 -17.80 12.58 -0.88
C ASP A 505 -18.90 13.42 -1.56
N SER A 506 -18.65 14.72 -1.74
CA SER A 506 -19.57 15.63 -2.42
C SER A 506 -19.79 15.24 -3.88
N VAL A 507 -18.70 14.89 -4.59
CA VAL A 507 -18.73 14.44 -5.98
C VAL A 507 -19.42 13.07 -6.10
N GLU A 508 -19.08 12.10 -5.24
CA GLU A 508 -19.74 10.78 -5.22
C GLU A 508 -21.25 10.86 -4.93
N LYS A 509 -21.66 11.70 -3.97
CA LYS A 509 -23.09 11.93 -3.67
C LYS A 509 -23.81 12.56 -4.86
N SER A 510 -23.13 13.42 -5.62
CA SER A 510 -23.69 14.06 -6.82
C SER A 510 -23.93 13.04 -7.94
N ARG A 511 -23.05 12.05 -8.10
CA ARG A 511 -23.25 10.88 -8.99
C ARG A 511 -24.52 10.11 -8.64
N GLY A 512 -24.69 9.83 -7.35
CA GLY A 512 -25.85 9.11 -6.81
C GLY A 512 -27.16 9.80 -7.15
N LYS A 513 -27.22 11.13 -7.04
CA LYS A 513 -28.41 11.94 -7.40
C LYS A 513 -28.77 11.81 -8.89
N GLY A 514 -27.79 11.81 -9.79
CA GLY A 514 -28.02 11.61 -11.22
C GLY A 514 -28.52 10.19 -11.55
N SER A 515 -28.00 9.17 -10.85
CA SER A 515 -28.49 7.79 -10.97
C SER A 515 -29.90 7.62 -10.42
N LEU A 516 -30.19 8.19 -9.25
CA LEU A 516 -31.50 8.19 -8.61
C LEU A 516 -32.54 8.96 -9.44
N LYS A 517 -32.14 10.09 -10.04
CA LYS A 517 -33.00 10.83 -10.97
C LYS A 517 -33.31 10.00 -12.21
N ARG A 518 -32.32 9.37 -12.84
CA ARG A 518 -32.55 8.47 -13.99
C ARG A 518 -33.43 7.27 -13.65
N ALA A 519 -33.28 6.70 -12.45
CA ALA A 519 -34.14 5.61 -11.97
C ALA A 519 -35.59 6.10 -11.77
N ARG A 520 -35.79 7.24 -11.10
CA ARG A 520 -37.11 7.85 -10.92
C ARG A 520 -37.77 8.24 -12.25
N ASP A 521 -37.00 8.79 -13.18
CA ASP A 521 -37.49 9.16 -14.51
C ASP A 521 -37.88 7.89 -15.31
N ALA A 522 -37.14 6.78 -15.16
CA ALA A 522 -37.49 5.49 -15.76
C ALA A 522 -38.75 4.85 -15.13
N ASP A 523 -38.89 4.92 -13.80
CA ASP A 523 -40.09 4.46 -13.08
C ASP A 523 -41.32 5.27 -13.53
N ALA A 524 -41.20 6.60 -13.60
CA ALA A 524 -42.27 7.48 -14.07
C ALA A 524 -42.66 7.25 -15.54
N ILE A 525 -41.71 6.91 -16.41
CA ILE A 525 -42.00 6.51 -17.79
C ILE A 525 -42.74 5.17 -17.84
N THR A 526 -42.44 4.26 -16.91
CA THR A 526 -43.09 2.95 -16.83
C THR A 526 -44.52 3.08 -16.30
N GLU A 527 -44.73 3.84 -15.23
CA GLU A 527 -46.06 4.18 -14.70
C GLU A 527 -46.91 4.95 -15.72
N GLY A 528 -46.29 5.89 -16.47
CA GLY A 528 -46.95 6.62 -17.55
C GLY A 528 -47.45 5.68 -18.66
N LYS A 529 -46.61 4.74 -19.11
CA LYS A 529 -46.99 3.74 -20.12
C LYS A 529 -48.08 2.78 -19.63
N GLU A 530 -48.09 2.41 -18.35
CA GLU A 530 -49.17 1.61 -17.76
C GLU A 530 -50.50 2.39 -17.75
N SER A 531 -50.47 3.67 -17.37
CA SER A 531 -51.68 4.51 -17.38
C SER A 531 -52.23 4.78 -18.78
N ASP A 532 -51.37 4.94 -19.79
CA ASP A 532 -51.75 5.11 -21.20
C ASP A 532 -52.33 3.81 -21.80
N LEU A 533 -51.84 2.64 -21.34
CA LEU A 533 -52.37 1.33 -21.72
C LEU A 533 -53.75 1.10 -21.10
N GLU A 534 -53.94 1.44 -19.83
CA GLU A 534 -55.25 1.38 -19.15
C GLU A 534 -56.28 2.32 -19.79
N ALA A 535 -55.87 3.54 -20.16
CA ALA A 535 -56.73 4.49 -20.87
C ALA A 535 -57.12 4.01 -22.28
N SER A 536 -56.20 3.34 -22.99
CA SER A 536 -56.47 2.75 -24.30
C SER A 536 -57.42 1.56 -24.24
N ILE A 537 -57.35 0.74 -23.17
CA ILE A 537 -58.29 -0.36 -22.91
C ILE A 537 -59.70 0.19 -22.60
N ALA A 538 -59.80 1.35 -21.95
CA ALA A 538 -61.08 1.97 -21.60
C ALA A 538 -61.84 2.59 -22.80
N LEU A 539 -61.15 2.89 -23.92
CA LEU A 539 -61.71 3.64 -25.06
C LEU A 539 -61.98 2.79 -26.32
N GLY A 540 -61.68 1.49 -26.32
CA GLY A 540 -61.84 0.61 -27.49
C GLY A 540 -62.58 -0.70 -27.19
N GLY A 541 -63.70 -0.93 -27.86
CA GLY A 541 -64.53 -2.13 -27.69
C GLY A 541 -63.89 -3.44 -28.17
N SER A 542 -64.21 -4.52 -27.43
CA SER A 542 -64.12 -5.95 -27.79
C SER A 542 -62.99 -6.36 -28.76
N GLN A 543 -61.77 -6.42 -28.25
CA GLN A 543 -60.77 -7.38 -28.72
C GLN A 543 -60.18 -8.10 -27.50
N THR A 544 -59.98 -9.41 -27.62
CA THR A 544 -59.55 -10.27 -26.52
C THR A 544 -58.08 -10.02 -26.17
N LEU A 545 -57.77 -10.05 -24.86
CA LEU A 545 -56.46 -9.79 -24.25
C LEU A 545 -55.26 -10.50 -24.92
N GLY A 546 -55.50 -11.61 -25.64
CA GLY A 546 -54.47 -12.37 -26.36
C GLY A 546 -53.91 -11.71 -27.62
N GLU A 547 -54.65 -10.83 -28.31
CA GLU A 547 -54.20 -10.22 -29.58
C GLU A 547 -53.41 -8.90 -29.38
N LEU A 548 -53.54 -8.24 -28.23
CA LEU A 548 -52.78 -7.03 -27.90
C LEU A 548 -51.35 -7.31 -27.40
N VAL A 549 -51.13 -8.45 -26.73
CA VAL A 549 -49.82 -8.81 -26.15
C VAL A 549 -48.77 -9.12 -27.23
N ASP A 550 -49.20 -9.60 -28.40
CA ASP A 550 -48.29 -9.85 -29.53
C ASP A 550 -47.90 -8.58 -30.31
N ARG A 551 -48.71 -7.51 -30.24
CA ARG A 551 -48.38 -6.21 -30.84
C ARG A 551 -47.38 -5.39 -30.02
N VAL A 552 -47.44 -5.48 -28.69
CA VAL A 552 -46.50 -4.77 -27.79
C VAL A 552 -45.08 -5.35 -27.88
N LYS A 553 -44.91 -6.60 -28.32
CA LYS A 553 -43.58 -7.21 -28.55
C LYS A 553 -42.88 -6.76 -29.84
N LEU A 554 -43.57 -6.08 -30.76
CA LEU A 554 -43.02 -5.70 -32.07
C LEU A 554 -42.49 -4.26 -32.17
N ASP A 555 -42.82 -3.37 -31.21
CA ASP A 555 -42.40 -1.95 -31.23
C ASP A 555 -41.47 -1.56 -30.06
N ALA A 556 -40.73 -2.52 -29.48
CA ALA A 556 -39.63 -2.19 -28.59
C ALA A 556 -38.50 -1.50 -29.38
N PRO A 557 -38.03 -0.30 -29.02
CA PRO A 557 -36.81 0.25 -29.59
C PRO A 557 -35.64 -0.68 -29.25
N ALA A 558 -34.81 -0.98 -30.25
CA ALA A 558 -33.62 -1.80 -30.12
C ALA A 558 -32.74 -1.31 -28.96
N VAL A 559 -32.78 -2.03 -27.84
CA VAL A 559 -31.67 -2.02 -26.88
C VAL A 559 -30.54 -2.75 -27.58
N LEU A 560 -29.40 -2.07 -27.77
CA LEU A 560 -28.11 -2.69 -28.05
C LEU A 560 -27.80 -3.65 -26.90
N LEU A 561 -28.31 -4.88 -27.01
CA LEU A 561 -27.75 -6.03 -26.34
C LEU A 561 -26.44 -6.32 -27.07
N LEU A 562 -25.32 -6.09 -26.39
CA LEU A 562 -24.05 -6.66 -26.81
C LEU A 562 -24.24 -8.18 -26.87
N ASP A 563 -24.10 -8.74 -28.07
CA ASP A 563 -24.13 -10.18 -28.27
C ASP A 563 -23.10 -10.85 -27.35
N PRO A 564 -23.45 -11.98 -26.70
CA PRO A 564 -22.44 -12.84 -26.10
C PRO A 564 -21.49 -13.32 -27.20
N ALA A 565 -20.18 -13.23 -26.93
CA ALA A 565 -19.13 -13.69 -27.83
C ALA A 565 -19.46 -15.09 -28.40
N PRO A 566 -19.18 -15.34 -29.69
CA PRO A 566 -19.46 -16.64 -30.30
C PRO A 566 -18.67 -17.71 -29.55
N ASN A 567 -19.39 -18.76 -29.12
CA ASN A 567 -18.80 -20.03 -28.73
C ASN A 567 -17.88 -20.50 -29.85
N VAL A 568 -16.58 -20.52 -29.59
CA VAL A 568 -15.64 -21.29 -30.37
C VAL A 568 -15.89 -22.75 -29.98
N ASP A 569 -16.63 -23.46 -30.82
CA ASP A 569 -16.62 -24.92 -30.83
C ASP A 569 -15.16 -25.35 -31.11
N VAL A 570 -14.52 -25.87 -30.07
CA VAL A 570 -13.28 -26.62 -30.22
C VAL A 570 -13.67 -27.95 -30.82
N ASP A 571 -13.47 -28.07 -32.12
CA ASP A 571 -13.57 -29.32 -32.86
C ASP A 571 -12.58 -30.31 -32.24
N THR A 572 -13.12 -31.30 -31.54
CA THR A 572 -12.41 -32.53 -31.22
C THR A 572 -12.32 -33.33 -32.51
N ASP A 573 -11.20 -33.23 -33.22
CA ASP A 573 -10.48 -34.37 -33.79
C ASP A 573 -9.24 -33.94 -34.59
N VAL A 574 -8.23 -34.81 -34.52
CA VAL A 574 -7.02 -34.94 -35.37
C VAL A 574 -5.71 -34.32 -34.82
N ILE A 575 -5.01 -35.21 -34.08
CA ILE A 575 -3.54 -35.45 -33.94
C ILE A 575 -2.69 -34.42 -33.18
#